data_AF-A0A538QNT9-F1
#
_entry.id   AF-A0A538QNT9-F1
#
_cell.length_a   1.000
_cell.length_b   1.000
_cell.length_c   1.000
_cell.angle_alpha   90.00
_cell.angle_beta   90.00
_cell.angle_gamma   90.00
#
_symmetry.space_group_name_H-M   'P 1'
#
loop_
_entity.id
_entity.type
_entity.pdbx_description
1 polymer ?
#
loop_
_entity_poly.entity_id
_entity_poly.type
_entity_poly.pdbx_seq_one_letter_code
_entity_poly.pdbx_strand_id
1 'polypeptide(L)'
;MYLGCRHNPTKDVEALSRASSLAAGPGLVGHDSRVETAQNQRLSELPRTLVSKEKSMKRLVLISGITVVALVAAGLTINARADRRQANLRADLRGLNETPPTTSRAQATFRATLDPDAQTITFTLDFQNLTAAPGAAHVHFGPPRVNGGVMFFFCGGGGKPACPTTTSGTVTGTVAAADIVGPAAQGVTAGDFADAVRAIATGNAYANMHTATFPGGEIRGLVRASGLDRDGDDDRDDD
;
A
#
# COMPACT_ATOMS: atom_id res chain seq x y z
N MET A 1 -43.95 -4.14 44.86
CA MET A 1 -44.81 -4.62 43.76
C MET A 1 -44.21 -4.05 42.48
N TYR A 2 -43.75 -4.81 41.48
CA TYR A 2 -43.84 -6.25 41.22
C TYR A 2 -42.45 -6.86 40.91
N LEU A 3 -42.32 -8.20 40.97
CA LEU A 3 -41.11 -8.98 40.65
C LEU A 3 -40.87 -9.00 39.12
N GLY A 4 -39.64 -9.07 38.61
CA GLY A 4 -38.88 -10.31 38.35
C GLY A 4 -38.65 -10.44 36.83
N CYS A 5 -37.58 -11.01 36.27
CA CYS A 5 -36.66 -12.04 36.75
C CYS A 5 -35.21 -11.82 36.26
N ARG A 6 -34.24 -12.38 37.00
CA ARG A 6 -32.88 -12.68 36.47
C ARG A 6 -32.85 -14.14 36.00
N HIS A 7 -32.04 -14.43 34.98
CA HIS A 7 -31.50 -15.78 34.80
C HIS A 7 -30.06 -15.75 34.30
N ASN A 8 -29.23 -16.55 34.97
CA ASN A 8 -27.86 -16.89 34.61
C ASN A 8 -27.68 -18.35 35.03
N PRO A 9 -27.11 -19.20 34.16
CA PRO A 9 -26.22 -20.23 34.69
C PRO A 9 -24.92 -20.34 33.88
N THR A 10 -23.80 -20.34 34.60
CA THR A 10 -22.57 -20.98 34.15
C THR A 10 -22.67 -22.49 34.45
N LYS A 11 -22.14 -23.34 33.56
CA LYS A 11 -21.12 -24.39 33.85
C LYS A 11 -21.01 -25.51 32.79
N ASP A 12 -19.75 -25.84 32.52
CA ASP A 12 -19.13 -27.17 32.35
C ASP A 12 -19.79 -28.25 31.46
N VAL A 13 -19.07 -28.71 30.41
CA VAL A 13 -18.46 -30.07 30.37
C VAL A 13 -17.39 -30.21 29.26
N GLU A 14 -16.46 -31.13 29.47
CA GLU A 14 -15.24 -31.37 28.67
C GLU A 14 -15.35 -32.46 27.57
N ALA A 15 -14.43 -32.36 26.59
CA ALA A 15 -13.59 -33.43 26.04
C ALA A 15 -14.16 -34.60 25.17
N LEU A 16 -13.17 -35.33 24.61
CA LEU A 16 -13.21 -36.57 23.82
C LEU A 16 -13.63 -36.38 22.34
N SER A 17 -12.76 -36.51 21.33
CA SER A 17 -11.66 -37.45 21.06
C SER A 17 -12.10 -38.91 21.02
N ARG A 18 -12.24 -39.46 19.79
CA ARG A 18 -11.43 -40.61 19.30
C ARG A 18 -11.72 -40.97 17.84
N ALA A 19 -10.73 -41.57 17.20
CA ALA A 19 -10.81 -42.13 15.85
C ALA A 19 -11.22 -43.62 15.89
N SER A 20 -11.73 -44.12 14.75
CA SER A 20 -11.75 -45.54 14.32
C SER A 20 -12.27 -45.61 12.86
N SER A 21 -11.98 -46.61 12.01
CA SER A 21 -10.90 -47.63 11.92
C SER A 21 -11.21 -48.58 10.74
N LEU A 22 -10.25 -49.41 10.30
CA LEU A 22 -10.43 -50.59 9.40
C LEU A 22 -10.88 -50.28 7.93
N ALA A 23 -10.85 -51.18 6.92
CA ALA A 23 -10.04 -52.36 6.51
C ALA A 23 -10.68 -52.95 5.21
N ALA A 24 -10.11 -53.90 4.44
CA ALA A 24 -8.75 -54.23 3.98
C ALA A 24 -8.87 -55.35 2.89
N GLY A 25 -7.93 -55.55 1.97
CA GLY A 25 -8.03 -56.63 0.96
C GLY A 25 -6.84 -56.78 -0.02
N PRO A 26 -6.63 -57.96 -0.67
CA PRO A 26 -5.27 -58.48 -0.89
C PRO A 26 -4.92 -59.06 -2.29
N GLY A 27 -3.63 -59.44 -2.47
CA GLY A 27 -3.15 -60.45 -3.45
C GLY A 27 -2.36 -59.93 -4.66
N LEU A 28 -1.34 -60.58 -5.23
CA LEU A 28 -0.23 -61.50 -4.85
C LEU A 28 0.47 -61.94 -6.16
N VAL A 29 1.80 -61.75 -6.27
CA VAL A 29 2.83 -62.57 -6.99
C VAL A 29 2.74 -62.87 -8.51
N GLY A 30 3.87 -62.68 -9.21
CA GLY A 30 4.21 -63.33 -10.49
C GLY A 30 5.69 -63.17 -10.88
N HIS A 31 6.41 -64.28 -11.12
CA HIS A 31 7.82 -64.37 -11.61
C HIS A 31 7.92 -64.02 -13.12
N ASP A 32 9.08 -63.68 -13.72
CA ASP A 32 10.23 -64.57 -13.98
C ASP A 32 11.53 -63.82 -14.41
N SER A 33 12.61 -64.57 -14.70
CA SER A 33 14.02 -64.13 -14.78
C SER A 33 14.70 -64.46 -16.13
N ARG A 34 15.99 -64.08 -16.25
CA ARG A 34 17.04 -64.57 -17.20
C ARG A 34 17.04 -64.01 -18.65
N VAL A 35 18.15 -64.07 -19.41
CA VAL A 35 19.61 -63.82 -19.16
C VAL A 35 20.38 -63.89 -20.51
N GLU A 36 21.50 -63.17 -20.61
CA GLU A 36 22.68 -63.37 -21.49
C GLU A 36 22.80 -62.95 -22.99
N THR A 37 23.91 -62.20 -23.22
CA THR A 37 24.95 -62.23 -24.27
C THR A 37 24.69 -62.52 -25.76
N ALA A 38 25.26 -61.65 -26.61
CA ALA A 38 26.29 -62.04 -27.60
C ALA A 38 27.16 -60.84 -28.03
N GLN A 39 28.49 -61.04 -28.07
CA GLN A 39 29.44 -60.12 -28.73
C GLN A 39 29.55 -60.46 -30.22
N ASN A 40 30.03 -59.52 -31.04
CA ASN A 40 30.85 -59.88 -32.20
C ASN A 40 31.75 -58.72 -32.66
N GLN A 41 33.06 -59.00 -32.76
CA GLN A 41 34.06 -58.16 -33.42
C GLN A 41 34.61 -58.92 -34.64
N ARG A 42 34.85 -58.23 -35.76
CA ARG A 42 36.09 -58.41 -36.55
C ARG A 42 36.32 -57.28 -37.55
N LEU A 43 37.60 -56.95 -37.70
CA LEU A 43 38.17 -56.06 -38.70
C LEU A 43 38.56 -56.86 -39.95
N SER A 44 38.57 -56.25 -41.14
CA SER A 44 39.70 -56.31 -42.09
C SER A 44 39.47 -55.59 -43.45
N GLU A 45 40.51 -54.85 -43.89
CA GLU A 45 40.93 -54.55 -45.28
C GLU A 45 40.42 -53.30 -46.06
N LEU A 46 41.36 -52.73 -46.83
CA LEU A 46 41.36 -51.59 -47.77
C LEU A 46 41.96 -52.13 -49.10
N PRO A 47 41.77 -51.56 -50.33
CA PRO A 47 42.02 -50.13 -50.60
C PRO A 47 41.34 -49.45 -51.83
N ARG A 48 41.58 -48.12 -51.93
CA ARG A 48 41.70 -47.27 -53.16
C ARG A 48 40.63 -47.35 -54.28
N THR A 49 39.85 -46.26 -54.38
CA THR A 49 39.75 -45.49 -55.64
C THR A 49 39.85 -43.99 -55.34
N LEU A 50 40.67 -43.27 -56.12
CA LEU A 50 40.71 -41.80 -56.15
C LEU A 50 39.93 -41.31 -57.39
N VAL A 51 39.65 -40.00 -57.41
CA VAL A 51 39.04 -39.25 -58.53
C VAL A 51 37.51 -39.37 -58.65
N SER A 52 36.81 -38.41 -58.07
CA SER A 52 36.14 -37.41 -58.91
C SER A 52 36.13 -36.05 -58.22
N LYS A 53 36.33 -34.99 -58.99
CA LYS A 53 36.51 -33.61 -58.55
C LYS A 53 35.39 -32.80 -59.17
N GLU A 54 34.39 -32.35 -58.39
CA GLU A 54 33.67 -31.12 -58.71
C GLU A 54 32.85 -30.54 -57.54
N LYS A 55 33.48 -29.58 -56.86
CA LYS A 55 32.96 -28.20 -56.70
C LYS A 55 31.43 -28.04 -56.54
N SER A 56 30.94 -28.02 -55.30
CA SER A 56 30.11 -26.88 -54.85
C SER A 56 30.00 -26.77 -53.32
N MET A 57 29.83 -25.54 -52.83
CA MET A 57 29.87 -25.14 -51.42
C MET A 57 28.71 -25.72 -50.60
N LYS A 58 28.97 -26.65 -49.67
CA LYS A 58 28.00 -27.08 -48.61
C LYS A 58 28.61 -27.38 -47.24
N ARG A 59 29.79 -26.83 -46.90
CA ARG A 59 30.44 -27.05 -45.59
C ARG A 59 31.16 -25.80 -45.04
N LEU A 60 30.45 -24.68 -44.87
CA LEU A 60 30.93 -23.54 -44.05
C LEU A 60 29.83 -22.58 -43.56
N VAL A 61 28.76 -23.10 -42.92
CA VAL A 61 27.71 -22.26 -42.30
C VAL A 61 27.35 -22.75 -40.88
N LEU A 62 28.35 -23.18 -40.10
CA LEU A 62 28.16 -23.71 -38.74
C LEU A 62 29.17 -23.18 -37.71
N ILE A 63 29.75 -21.98 -37.91
CA ILE A 63 30.51 -21.25 -36.88
C ILE A 63 30.21 -19.74 -36.93
N SER A 64 28.92 -19.36 -36.86
CA SER A 64 28.50 -17.94 -36.74
C SER A 64 27.16 -17.81 -36.02
N GLY A 65 26.97 -18.56 -34.93
CA GLY A 65 25.69 -18.64 -34.19
C GLY A 65 25.79 -18.64 -32.66
N ILE A 66 26.98 -18.44 -32.07
CA ILE A 66 27.19 -18.56 -30.61
C ILE A 66 27.72 -17.25 -29.99
N THR A 67 28.23 -16.30 -30.78
CA THR A 67 28.79 -15.02 -30.31
C THR A 67 27.79 -13.84 -30.26
N VAL A 68 26.48 -14.11 -30.27
CA VAL A 68 25.44 -13.07 -30.07
C VAL A 68 24.57 -13.32 -28.84
N VAL A 69 24.46 -14.57 -28.36
CA VAL A 69 23.62 -14.92 -27.20
C VAL A 69 24.27 -14.54 -25.85
N ALA A 70 25.59 -14.36 -25.82
CA ALA A 70 26.34 -14.04 -24.59
C ALA A 70 26.29 -12.56 -24.15
N LEU A 71 25.58 -11.67 -24.87
CA LEU A 71 25.49 -10.23 -24.56
C LEU A 71 24.10 -9.74 -24.13
N VAL A 72 23.13 -10.64 -23.93
CA VAL A 72 21.78 -10.30 -23.44
C VAL A 72 21.55 -10.75 -21.98
N ALA A 73 22.48 -11.52 -21.40
CA ALA A 73 22.42 -11.99 -20.01
C ALA A 73 22.90 -10.97 -18.96
N ALA A 74 23.35 -9.78 -19.37
CA ALA A 74 23.42 -8.60 -18.50
C ALA A 74 22.02 -7.97 -18.40
N GLY A 75 21.05 -8.74 -17.89
CA GLY A 75 19.70 -8.26 -17.65
C GLY A 75 19.77 -7.08 -16.70
N LEU A 76 19.51 -5.87 -17.22
CA LEU A 76 19.44 -4.66 -16.41
C LEU A 76 18.49 -4.92 -15.25
N THR A 77 19.01 -4.91 -14.03
CA THR A 77 18.20 -4.57 -12.87
C THR A 77 17.84 -3.10 -13.01
N ILE A 78 16.83 -2.82 -13.84
CA ILE A 78 16.11 -1.57 -13.79
C ILE A 78 15.48 -1.53 -12.41
N ASN A 79 16.22 -0.97 -11.46
CA ASN A 79 15.65 -0.47 -10.22
C ASN A 79 14.73 0.66 -10.64
N ALA A 80 13.52 0.30 -11.05
CA ALA A 80 12.37 1.18 -11.06
C ALA A 80 12.03 1.49 -9.59
N ARG A 81 12.93 2.23 -8.94
CA ARG A 81 12.49 3.27 -8.03
C ARG A 81 11.61 4.15 -8.91
N ALA A 82 10.30 3.91 -8.85
CA ALA A 82 9.36 4.98 -9.07
C ALA A 82 9.88 6.11 -8.20
N ASP A 83 10.41 7.14 -8.85
CA ASP A 83 11.03 8.29 -8.21
C ASP A 83 9.87 8.98 -7.50
N ARG A 84 9.59 8.56 -6.25
CA ARG A 84 8.38 8.92 -5.50
C ARG A 84 8.54 10.38 -5.11
N ARG A 85 8.28 11.24 -6.08
CA ARG A 85 8.50 12.67 -5.98
C ARG A 85 7.74 13.17 -4.78
N GLN A 86 8.39 14.07 -4.04
CA GLN A 86 7.74 14.77 -2.95
C GLN A 86 6.43 15.37 -3.46
N ALA A 87 5.34 15.03 -2.79
CA ALA A 87 4.01 15.45 -3.19
C ALA A 87 3.61 16.69 -2.42
N ASN A 88 2.93 17.61 -3.09
CA ASN A 88 2.38 18.79 -2.45
C ASN A 88 0.95 18.48 -2.00
N LEU A 89 0.68 18.69 -0.71
CA LEU A 89 -0.64 18.56 -0.12
C LEU A 89 -1.24 19.95 0.10
N ARG A 90 -2.53 20.11 -0.20
CA ARG A 90 -3.30 21.32 0.12
C ARG A 90 -4.69 20.99 0.62
N ALA A 91 -5.20 21.76 1.56
CA ALA A 91 -6.63 21.87 1.85
C ALA A 91 -7.01 23.32 2.16
N ASP A 92 -8.16 23.75 1.68
CA ASP A 92 -8.76 25.04 2.04
C ASP A 92 -9.96 24.77 2.97
N LEU A 93 -9.81 25.12 4.25
CA LEU A 93 -10.77 24.79 5.30
C LEU A 93 -11.79 25.92 5.47
N ARG A 94 -13.09 25.57 5.55
CA ARG A 94 -14.22 26.51 5.74
C ARG A 94 -15.34 25.86 6.57
N GLY A 95 -16.17 26.67 7.22
CA GLY A 95 -17.33 26.17 7.99
C GLY A 95 -18.38 25.47 7.13
N LEU A 96 -18.62 25.97 5.91
CA LEU A 96 -19.57 25.37 4.95
C LEU A 96 -19.15 23.97 4.44
N ASN A 97 -17.90 23.57 4.66
CA ASN A 97 -17.38 22.25 4.30
C ASN A 97 -17.58 21.22 5.41
N GLU A 98 -18.02 21.63 6.61
CA GLU A 98 -18.25 20.72 7.73
C GLU A 98 -19.38 19.72 7.47
N THR A 99 -19.48 18.71 8.33
CA THR A 99 -20.52 17.67 8.26
C THR A 99 -21.13 17.46 9.65
N PRO A 100 -22.26 18.12 9.98
CA PRO A 100 -23.02 19.08 9.15
C PRO A 100 -22.30 20.44 8.97
N PRO A 101 -22.61 21.23 7.91
CA PRO A 101 -22.03 22.55 7.69
C PRO A 101 -22.27 23.54 8.83
N THR A 102 -21.28 24.38 9.15
CA THR A 102 -21.40 25.47 10.14
C THR A 102 -21.56 26.83 9.45
N THR A 103 -22.08 27.81 10.18
CA THR A 103 -22.15 29.21 9.74
C THR A 103 -20.88 30.02 10.04
N SER A 104 -19.79 29.37 10.49
CA SER A 104 -18.56 30.10 10.82
C SER A 104 -17.96 30.77 9.59
N ARG A 105 -17.47 32.00 9.79
CA ARG A 105 -16.70 32.78 8.81
C ARG A 105 -15.20 32.49 8.91
N ALA A 106 -14.79 31.58 9.79
CA ALA A 106 -13.43 31.13 9.90
C ALA A 106 -12.96 30.42 8.62
N GLN A 107 -11.66 30.51 8.39
CA GLN A 107 -11.00 29.88 7.25
C GLN A 107 -9.58 29.46 7.63
N ALA A 108 -9.08 28.40 7.01
CA ALA A 108 -7.66 28.07 7.08
C ALA A 108 -7.15 27.53 5.75
N THR A 109 -5.85 27.68 5.50
CA THR A 109 -5.15 27.03 4.38
C THR A 109 -4.09 26.09 4.93
N PHE A 110 -4.26 24.81 4.69
CA PHE A 110 -3.25 23.78 4.90
C PHE A 110 -2.38 23.65 3.65
N ARG A 111 -1.06 23.65 3.83
CA ARG A 111 -0.06 23.30 2.81
C ARG A 111 0.95 22.35 3.43
N ALA A 112 1.39 21.34 2.71
CA ALA A 112 2.49 20.51 3.15
C ALA A 112 3.26 19.89 1.99
N THR A 113 4.49 19.49 2.27
CA THR A 113 5.28 18.59 1.43
C THR A 113 5.31 17.22 2.10
N LEU A 114 4.82 16.22 1.38
CA LEU A 114 4.90 14.81 1.74
C LEU A 114 6.18 14.22 1.12
N ASP A 115 7.08 13.74 1.97
CA ASP A 115 8.23 12.92 1.59
C ASP A 115 7.95 11.46 1.98
N PRO A 116 7.67 10.58 1.01
CA PRO A 116 7.32 9.19 1.28
C PRO A 116 8.53 8.32 1.64
N ASP A 117 9.75 8.72 1.28
CA ASP A 117 10.99 7.98 1.57
C ASP A 117 11.49 8.29 2.99
N ALA A 118 11.42 9.56 3.40
CA ALA A 118 11.67 9.99 4.77
C ALA A 118 10.49 9.69 5.72
N GLN A 119 9.33 9.26 5.19
CA GLN A 119 8.07 9.08 5.92
C GLN A 119 7.64 10.33 6.73
N THR A 120 7.66 11.50 6.08
CA THR A 120 7.29 12.77 6.72
C THR A 120 6.30 13.62 5.92
N ILE A 121 5.48 14.39 6.62
CA ILE A 121 4.68 15.49 6.08
C ILE A 121 5.11 16.76 6.81
N THR A 122 5.84 17.65 6.14
CA THR A 122 6.23 18.97 6.70
C THR A 122 5.22 20.02 6.26
N PHE A 123 4.59 20.72 7.20
CA PHE A 123 3.37 21.49 6.96
C PHE A 123 3.40 22.92 7.50
N THR A 124 2.53 23.74 6.89
CA THR A 124 2.05 25.03 7.37
C THR A 124 0.53 25.05 7.32
N LEU A 125 -0.11 25.50 8.41
CA LEU A 125 -1.55 25.67 8.55
C LEU A 125 -1.83 27.10 9.00
N ASP A 126 -2.18 27.97 8.06
CA ASP A 126 -2.55 29.36 8.32
C ASP A 126 -4.06 29.45 8.56
N PHE A 127 -4.49 29.94 9.71
CA PHE A 127 -5.90 30.03 10.11
C PHE A 127 -6.30 31.46 10.50
N GLN A 128 -7.56 31.82 10.25
CA GLN A 128 -8.09 33.16 10.49
C GLN A 128 -9.57 33.13 10.90
N ASN A 129 -9.95 34.10 11.73
CA ASN A 129 -11.34 34.40 12.11
C ASN A 129 -12.09 33.25 12.80
N LEU A 130 -11.39 32.36 13.51
CA LEU A 130 -12.02 31.38 14.40
C LEU A 130 -12.87 32.08 15.46
N THR A 131 -13.98 31.46 15.86
CA THR A 131 -14.85 32.05 16.90
C THR A 131 -14.27 32.00 18.32
N ALA A 132 -13.32 31.11 18.57
CA ALA A 132 -12.53 31.05 19.80
C ALA A 132 -11.14 30.47 19.50
N ALA A 133 -10.25 30.43 20.50
CA ALA A 133 -8.97 29.75 20.35
C ALA A 133 -9.19 28.26 20.00
N PRO A 134 -8.42 27.69 19.04
CA PRO A 134 -8.53 26.29 18.67
C PRO A 134 -8.09 25.35 19.79
N GLY A 135 -8.88 24.32 20.05
CA GLY A 135 -8.55 23.26 21.01
C GLY A 135 -7.73 22.13 20.38
N ALA A 136 -8.00 21.80 19.13
CA ALA A 136 -7.28 20.79 18.35
C ALA A 136 -7.38 21.07 16.84
N ALA A 137 -6.36 20.65 16.09
CA ALA A 137 -6.41 20.59 14.63
C ALA A 137 -5.71 19.32 14.15
N HIS A 138 -6.31 18.60 13.20
CA HIS A 138 -5.88 17.27 12.78
C HIS A 138 -6.42 16.87 11.40
N VAL A 139 -5.97 15.71 10.89
CA VAL A 139 -6.46 15.11 9.63
C VAL A 139 -7.17 13.80 9.93
N HIS A 140 -8.33 13.59 9.32
CA HIS A 140 -9.13 12.36 9.42
C HIS A 140 -9.03 11.48 8.17
N PHE A 141 -9.31 10.18 8.33
CA PHE A 141 -9.59 9.26 7.24
C PHE A 141 -11.10 9.20 6.95
N GLY A 142 -11.55 9.97 5.95
CA GLY A 142 -12.94 9.94 5.49
C GLY A 142 -13.12 10.62 4.13
N PRO A 143 -14.03 10.12 3.28
CA PRO A 143 -14.37 10.74 2.00
C PRO A 143 -15.08 12.09 2.18
N PRO A 144 -15.25 12.87 1.10
CA PRO A 144 -16.02 14.12 1.13
C PRO A 144 -17.39 13.95 1.81
N ARG A 145 -17.70 14.83 2.77
CA ARG A 145 -18.98 14.89 3.50
C ARG A 145 -19.30 13.66 4.37
N VAL A 146 -18.31 12.85 4.74
CA VAL A 146 -18.46 11.75 5.71
C VAL A 146 -17.47 11.95 6.85
N ASN A 147 -17.91 11.68 8.09
CA ASN A 147 -17.03 11.76 9.26
C ASN A 147 -16.19 10.49 9.38
N GLY A 148 -14.91 10.66 9.68
CA GLY A 148 -13.94 9.58 9.88
C GLY A 148 -13.19 9.71 11.22
N GLY A 149 -12.40 8.71 11.57
CA GLY A 149 -11.46 8.79 12.69
C GLY A 149 -10.19 9.58 12.33
N VAL A 150 -9.48 10.04 13.36
CA VAL A 150 -8.27 10.89 13.21
C VAL A 150 -7.05 10.04 12.86
N MET A 151 -6.29 10.48 11.86
CA MET A 151 -5.00 9.87 11.47
C MET A 151 -3.81 10.48 12.18
N PHE A 152 -3.71 11.81 12.23
CA PHE A 152 -2.62 12.53 12.88
C PHE A 152 -3.02 13.96 13.22
N PHE A 153 -2.31 14.57 14.16
CA PHE A 153 -2.57 15.92 14.64
C PHE A 153 -1.58 16.94 14.08
N PHE A 154 -2.04 18.19 13.95
CA PHE A 154 -1.20 19.37 13.79
C PHE A 154 -0.89 20.00 15.15
N CYS A 155 -1.89 20.09 16.04
CA CYS A 155 -1.78 20.60 17.39
C CYS A 155 -2.94 20.11 18.28
N GLY A 156 -2.78 20.21 19.60
CA GLY A 156 -3.86 19.95 20.59
C GLY A 156 -4.19 18.48 20.83
N GLY A 157 -3.34 17.55 20.38
CA GLY A 157 -3.53 16.11 20.58
C GLY A 157 -2.44 15.29 19.89
N GLY A 158 -2.49 13.96 20.02
CA GLY A 158 -1.57 13.04 19.35
C GLY A 158 -0.08 13.27 19.66
N GLY A 159 0.25 13.79 20.84
CA GLY A 159 1.63 14.16 21.22
C GLY A 159 2.14 15.48 20.64
N LYS A 160 1.37 16.17 19.78
CA LYS A 160 1.72 17.50 19.26
C LYS A 160 1.55 18.60 20.32
N PRO A 161 2.28 19.73 20.20
CA PRO A 161 2.07 20.91 21.06
C PRO A 161 0.62 21.39 21.10
N ALA A 162 0.27 22.14 22.14
CA ALA A 162 -1.01 22.84 22.21
C ALA A 162 -1.17 23.80 21.02
N CYS A 163 -2.41 23.99 20.55
CA CYS A 163 -2.69 24.95 19.49
C CYS A 163 -2.49 26.40 20.00
N PRO A 164 -2.21 27.37 19.10
CA PRO A 164 -2.07 28.78 19.50
C PRO A 164 -3.35 29.29 20.18
N THR A 165 -3.20 30.12 21.21
CA THR A 165 -4.33 30.66 21.99
C THR A 165 -5.00 31.87 21.33
N THR A 166 -4.94 31.97 20.00
CA THR A 166 -5.45 33.07 19.18
C THR A 166 -6.53 32.60 18.21
N THR A 167 -7.36 33.51 17.71
CA THR A 167 -8.40 33.23 16.70
C THR A 167 -7.88 33.28 15.26
N SER A 168 -6.67 33.79 15.07
CA SER A 168 -5.92 33.83 13.81
C SER A 168 -4.44 33.58 14.09
N GLY A 169 -3.74 32.90 13.18
CA GLY A 169 -2.32 32.57 13.34
C GLY A 169 -1.87 31.47 12.38
N THR A 170 -0.72 30.88 12.69
CA THR A 170 -0.10 29.81 11.89
C THR A 170 0.35 28.68 12.81
N VAL A 171 0.16 27.43 12.38
CA VAL A 171 0.79 26.25 12.97
C VAL A 171 1.72 25.63 11.94
N THR A 172 2.98 25.40 12.29
CA THR A 172 3.95 24.67 11.46
C THR A 172 4.45 23.43 12.18
N GLY A 173 4.99 22.48 11.43
CA GLY A 173 5.68 21.33 11.99
C GLY A 173 5.90 20.21 11.00
N THR A 174 6.31 19.06 11.53
CA THR A 174 6.45 17.81 10.77
C THR A 174 5.64 16.72 11.45
N VAL A 175 4.95 15.92 10.63
CA VAL A 175 4.29 14.67 11.01
C VAL A 175 5.15 13.54 10.47
N ALA A 176 5.64 12.66 11.34
CA ALA A 176 6.38 11.45 10.98
C ALA A 176 5.51 10.20 11.22
N ALA A 177 6.01 9.02 10.85
CA ALA A 177 5.34 7.74 11.10
C ALA A 177 4.82 7.58 12.55
N ALA A 178 5.63 7.97 13.55
CA ALA A 178 5.27 7.89 14.97
C ALA A 178 4.11 8.80 15.41
N ASP A 179 3.73 9.80 14.60
CA ASP A 179 2.58 10.69 14.85
C ASP A 179 1.26 10.13 14.28
N ILE A 180 1.29 9.02 13.54
CA ILE A 180 0.08 8.34 13.06
C ILE A 180 -0.56 7.60 14.23
N VAL A 181 -1.76 8.01 14.63
CA VAL A 181 -2.49 7.49 15.80
C VAL A 181 -3.54 6.44 15.46
N GLY A 182 -3.82 6.21 14.17
CA GLY A 182 -4.87 5.30 13.70
C GLY A 182 -5.62 5.92 12.51
N PRO A 183 -6.95 5.73 12.35
CA PRO A 183 -7.84 4.93 13.19
C PRO A 183 -7.83 3.43 12.81
N ALA A 184 -7.46 2.57 13.75
CA ALA A 184 -7.33 1.12 13.52
C ALA A 184 -8.64 0.45 13.06
N ALA A 185 -9.80 0.94 13.52
CA ALA A 185 -11.11 0.43 13.11
C ALA A 185 -11.44 0.69 11.62
N GLN A 186 -10.72 1.58 10.94
CA GLN A 186 -10.82 1.80 9.50
C GLN A 186 -9.59 1.25 8.75
N GLY A 187 -8.73 0.48 9.41
CA GLY A 187 -7.55 -0.13 8.78
C GLY A 187 -6.38 0.82 8.57
N VAL A 188 -6.20 1.82 9.44
CA VAL A 188 -4.95 2.59 9.55
C VAL A 188 -4.30 2.24 10.89
N THR A 189 -3.12 1.61 10.84
CA THR A 189 -2.41 1.19 12.06
C THR A 189 -1.63 2.37 12.67
N ALA A 190 -1.60 2.49 14.00
CA ALA A 190 -0.76 3.50 14.65
C ALA A 190 0.73 3.23 14.34
N GLY A 191 1.47 4.25 13.94
CA GLY A 191 2.82 4.10 13.39
C GLY A 191 2.89 3.81 11.88
N ASP A 192 1.79 3.43 11.22
CA ASP A 192 1.80 3.13 9.77
C ASP A 192 1.58 4.38 8.92
N PHE A 193 2.68 4.95 8.45
CA PHE A 193 2.68 6.09 7.55
C PHE A 193 2.12 5.79 6.15
N ALA A 194 2.26 4.54 5.67
CA ALA A 194 1.84 4.17 4.32
C ALA A 194 0.31 4.10 4.20
N ASP A 195 -0.37 3.63 5.24
CA ASP A 195 -1.84 3.67 5.35
C ASP A 195 -2.38 5.11 5.29
N ALA A 196 -1.78 6.03 6.04
CA ALA A 196 -2.18 7.44 6.05
C ALA A 196 -1.92 8.14 4.69
N VAL A 197 -0.77 7.85 4.06
CA VAL A 197 -0.47 8.33 2.69
C VAL A 197 -1.47 7.77 1.67
N ARG A 198 -1.88 6.49 1.78
CA ARG A 198 -2.87 5.87 0.90
C ARG A 198 -4.25 6.54 1.03
N ALA A 199 -4.68 6.89 2.25
CA ALA A 199 -5.91 7.65 2.47
C ALA A 199 -5.86 9.05 1.81
N ILE A 200 -4.72 9.74 1.88
CA ILE A 200 -4.51 11.05 1.24
C ILE A 200 -4.48 10.92 -0.29
N ALA A 201 -3.73 9.96 -0.84
CA ALA A 201 -3.59 9.73 -2.28
C ALA A 201 -4.94 9.48 -2.96
N THR A 202 -5.77 8.64 -2.34
CA THR A 202 -7.12 8.27 -2.81
C THR A 202 -8.17 9.37 -2.57
N GLY A 203 -7.80 10.54 -2.04
CA GLY A 203 -8.73 11.66 -1.79
C GLY A 203 -9.68 11.45 -0.61
N ASN A 204 -9.38 10.50 0.28
CA ASN A 204 -10.18 10.14 1.45
C ASN A 204 -9.63 10.74 2.74
N ALA A 205 -9.05 11.94 2.68
CA ALA A 205 -8.52 12.63 3.84
C ALA A 205 -9.05 14.07 3.93
N TYR A 206 -9.41 14.51 5.14
CA TYR A 206 -9.79 15.91 5.39
C TYR A 206 -9.10 16.47 6.62
N ALA A 207 -8.62 17.71 6.52
CA ALA A 207 -8.16 18.50 7.64
C ALA A 207 -9.37 19.12 8.38
N ASN A 208 -9.31 19.15 9.70
CA ASN A 208 -10.30 19.75 10.57
C ASN A 208 -9.65 20.59 11.69
N MET A 209 -10.39 21.57 12.20
CA MET A 209 -9.97 22.40 13.33
C MET A 209 -11.18 22.72 14.23
N HIS A 210 -11.01 22.50 15.52
CA HIS A 210 -12.07 22.55 16.54
C HIS A 210 -11.85 23.72 17.48
N THR A 211 -12.92 24.37 17.90
CA THR A 211 -12.92 25.41 18.94
C THR A 211 -13.92 25.07 20.03
N ALA A 212 -13.89 25.80 21.15
CA ALA A 212 -14.88 25.62 22.22
C ALA A 212 -16.33 25.90 21.75
N THR A 213 -16.52 26.78 20.76
CA THR A 213 -17.82 27.10 20.15
C THR A 213 -18.32 25.97 19.25
N PHE A 214 -17.40 25.33 18.51
CA PHE A 214 -17.70 24.26 17.56
C PHE A 214 -16.89 23.00 17.88
N PRO A 215 -17.26 22.26 18.95
CA PRO A 215 -16.51 21.08 19.39
C PRO A 215 -16.54 19.93 18.37
N GLY A 216 -17.56 19.86 17.50
CA GLY A 216 -17.64 18.90 16.40
C GLY A 216 -16.78 19.23 15.17
N GLY A 217 -16.16 20.41 15.14
CA GLY A 217 -15.40 20.95 14.01
C GLY A 217 -15.92 22.34 13.64
N GLU A 218 -15.05 23.36 13.63
CA GLU A 218 -15.43 24.70 13.16
C GLU A 218 -15.26 24.83 11.64
N ILE A 219 -14.16 24.29 11.10
CA ILE A 219 -13.77 24.38 9.70
C ILE A 219 -13.14 23.08 9.17
N ARG A 220 -13.56 22.67 7.97
CA ARG A 220 -13.09 21.45 7.28
C ARG A 220 -12.58 21.73 5.88
N GLY A 221 -11.61 20.95 5.41
CA GLY A 221 -11.14 20.97 4.02
C GLY A 221 -10.61 19.62 3.58
N LEU A 222 -11.03 19.13 2.40
CA LEU A 222 -10.49 17.88 1.84
C LEU A 222 -9.02 18.09 1.44
N VAL A 223 -8.15 17.18 1.87
CA VAL A 223 -6.73 17.20 1.49
C VAL A 223 -6.59 16.68 0.07
N ARG A 224 -5.98 17.50 -0.78
CA ARG A 224 -5.63 17.17 -2.17
C ARG A 224 -4.12 17.01 -2.26
N ALA A 225 -3.66 15.87 -2.75
CA ALA A 225 -2.29 15.70 -3.23
C ALA A 225 -2.18 16.16 -4.70
N SER A 226 -1.02 16.71 -5.07
CA SER A 226 -0.49 16.79 -6.43
C SER A 226 0.94 16.25 -6.43
N GLY A 227 1.33 15.53 -7.48
CA GLY A 227 2.63 14.83 -7.55
C GLY A 227 2.68 13.48 -6.83
N LEU A 228 1.60 13.07 -6.15
CA LEU A 228 1.26 11.65 -6.11
C LEU A 228 0.47 11.39 -7.38
N ASP A 229 0.98 10.50 -8.24
CA ASP A 229 0.29 10.11 -9.46
C ASP A 229 -1.10 9.58 -9.09
N ARG A 230 -2.15 10.31 -9.49
CA ARG A 230 -3.45 9.70 -9.71
C ARG A 230 -3.34 9.03 -11.07
N ASP A 231 -3.67 7.75 -11.13
CA ASP A 231 -3.65 6.98 -12.37
C ASP A 231 -4.32 7.78 -13.50
N GLY A 232 -3.64 7.89 -14.64
CA GLY A 232 -3.88 8.95 -15.61
C GLY A 232 -5.23 8.85 -16.31
N ASP A 233 -6.09 9.86 -16.08
CA ASP A 233 -7.38 10.09 -16.74
C ASP A 233 -7.56 11.60 -17.03
N ASP A 234 -6.55 12.25 -17.62
CA ASP A 234 -6.64 13.63 -18.14
C ASP A 234 -6.11 13.72 -19.60
N ASP A 235 -6.29 12.64 -20.37
CA ASP A 235 -6.46 12.75 -21.83
C ASP A 235 -7.91 13.19 -22.08
N ARG A 236 -8.12 14.51 -22.20
CA ARG A 236 -9.31 15.07 -22.82
C ARG A 236 -8.91 16.06 -23.89
N ASP A 237 -9.11 15.60 -25.11
CA ASP A 237 -8.74 16.26 -26.36
C ASP A 237 -9.29 17.69 -26.44
N ASP A 238 -8.43 18.56 -26.94
CA ASP A 238 -8.74 19.88 -27.46
C ASP A 238 -9.27 19.78 -28.91
N ASP A 239 -10.61 19.94 -29.04
CA ASP A 239 -11.37 20.18 -30.29
C ASP A 239 -12.25 21.45 -30.15
#